data_AF-F2BXG0-F1
#
_entry.id   AF-F2BXG0-F1
#
_cell.length_a   1.000
_cell.length_b   1.000
_cell.length_c   1.000
_cell.angle_alpha   90.00
_cell.angle_beta   90.00
_cell.angle_gamma   90.00
#
_symmetry.space_group_name_H-M   'P 1'
#
loop_
_entity.id
_entity.type
_entity.pdbx_description
1 polymer ?
#
loop_
_entity_poly.entity_id
_entity_poly.type
_entity_poly.pdbx_seq_one_letter_code
_entity_poly.pdbx_strand_id
1 'polypeptide(L)'
;MLEENNLMLLDGNFYMDRIEEITLSYSRMAEVPFFDATEHIERKYSEYLTINGKTKTIEFSREFENGNKVYHKYEVGECIDILLSYFENNRVFERMKLEEADLCSSISMEEEIDAGLPVSEESYYSLTIYYENDKEKELGGIFDFIGLPDNYDEFINAVSDFLKIYNEGDIFDKKFYYKGKGCKGKYMFASVVFPGTVKSYYYLTEDESIEVGDYVIVPVGPENERKIVQVVNIEYFEKYDAPYPVDKIKRIIKKCYV
;
A
#
# COMPACT_ATOMS: atom_id res chain seq x y z
N MET A 1 -36.51 22.66 38.78
CA MET A 1 -36.16 22.14 37.43
C MET A 1 -34.70 22.48 37.21
N LEU A 2 -33.83 21.53 37.51
CA LEU A 2 -32.43 21.59 37.11
C LEU A 2 -32.40 21.11 35.66
N GLU A 3 -31.91 21.95 34.76
CA GLU A 3 -31.80 21.64 33.33
C GLU A 3 -30.84 20.45 33.13
N GLU A 4 -31.25 19.53 32.25
CA GLU A 4 -30.53 18.32 31.83
C GLU A 4 -29.21 18.60 31.07
N ASN A 5 -28.60 19.77 31.24
CA ASN A 5 -27.39 20.18 30.51
C ASN A 5 -26.06 19.80 31.20
N ASN A 6 -26.11 19.14 32.36
CA ASN A 6 -24.90 18.77 33.11
C ASN A 6 -24.57 17.27 33.09
N LEU A 7 -25.24 16.47 32.25
CA LEU A 7 -24.99 15.03 32.12
C LEU A 7 -24.15 14.64 30.89
N MET A 8 -23.81 15.58 29.99
CA MET A 8 -23.06 15.27 28.75
C MET A 8 -21.54 15.46 28.84
N LEU A 9 -20.99 15.78 30.02
CA LEU A 9 -19.54 15.97 30.21
C LEU A 9 -18.75 14.67 30.44
N LEU A 10 -19.42 13.50 30.41
CA LEU A 10 -18.77 12.20 30.65
C LEU A 10 -18.59 11.33 29.40
N ASP A 11 -19.17 11.71 28.26
CA ASP A 11 -19.15 10.88 27.04
C ASP A 11 -18.06 11.28 26.03
N GLY A 12 -17.22 12.28 26.33
CA GLY A 12 -16.08 12.62 25.46
C GLY A 12 -16.44 13.19 24.08
N ASN A 13 -17.72 13.50 23.81
CA ASN A 13 -18.14 14.14 22.56
C ASN A 13 -17.76 15.63 22.58
N PHE A 14 -16.57 15.93 22.07
CA PHE A 14 -16.30 17.26 21.54
C PHE A 14 -17.22 17.50 20.35
N TYR A 15 -17.87 18.66 20.28
CA TYR A 15 -18.55 19.15 19.07
C TYR A 15 -17.50 19.32 17.97
N MET A 16 -17.18 18.23 17.28
CA MET A 16 -16.40 18.23 16.06
C MET A 16 -17.35 18.45 14.89
N ASP A 17 -16.97 19.33 13.96
CA ASP A 17 -17.68 19.48 12.70
C ASP A 17 -17.56 18.14 11.96
N ARG A 18 -18.69 17.46 11.75
CA ARG A 18 -18.72 16.14 11.10
C ARG A 18 -18.39 16.25 9.63
N ILE A 19 -17.52 15.38 9.14
CA ILE A 19 -17.10 15.32 7.75
C ILE A 19 -18.15 14.54 6.96
N GLU A 20 -18.67 15.14 5.90
CA GLU A 20 -19.60 14.50 4.97
C GLU A 20 -18.89 13.93 3.74
N GLU A 21 -17.91 14.66 3.22
CA GLU A 21 -17.22 14.31 1.99
C GLU A 21 -15.78 14.83 2.02
N ILE A 22 -14.87 14.06 1.45
CA ILE A 22 -13.49 14.46 1.17
C ILE A 22 -13.24 14.25 -0.31
N THR A 23 -12.74 15.27 -1.00
CA THR A 23 -12.27 15.17 -2.39
C THR A 23 -10.80 15.52 -2.46
N LEU A 24 -10.03 14.71 -3.18
CA LEU A 24 -8.62 14.95 -3.46
C LEU A 24 -8.41 14.82 -4.97
N SER A 25 -7.88 15.88 -5.57
CA SER A 25 -7.35 15.86 -6.93
C SER A 25 -5.84 15.98 -6.89
N TYR A 26 -5.19 15.23 -7.76
CA TYR A 26 -3.75 15.23 -7.95
C TYR A 26 -3.43 15.32 -9.44
N SER A 27 -2.45 16.13 -9.81
CA SER A 27 -1.97 16.23 -11.18
C SER A 27 -0.46 16.13 -11.18
N ARG A 28 0.07 15.32 -12.08
CA ARG A 28 1.51 15.13 -12.28
C ARG A 28 1.89 15.38 -13.72
N MET A 29 3.00 16.07 -13.91
CA MET A 29 3.72 16.19 -15.17
C MET A 29 5.19 15.89 -14.88
N ALA A 30 5.74 14.90 -15.58
CA ALA A 30 7.14 14.53 -15.42
C ALA A 30 7.79 14.22 -16.77
N GLU A 31 9.00 14.73 -16.99
CA GLU A 31 9.83 14.35 -18.12
C GLU A 31 10.71 13.17 -17.71
N VAL A 32 10.53 12.01 -18.36
CA VAL A 32 11.29 10.79 -18.04
C VAL A 32 12.11 10.31 -19.24
N PRO A 33 13.29 9.71 -19.02
CA PRO A 33 14.10 9.16 -20.11
C PRO A 33 13.36 8.03 -20.86
N PHE A 34 13.51 8.00 -22.18
CA PHE A 34 12.88 7.04 -23.06
C PHE A 34 13.90 6.04 -23.64
N PHE A 35 14.02 4.86 -23.01
CA PHE A 35 14.87 3.72 -23.41
C PHE A 35 16.39 3.99 -23.56
N ASP A 36 16.82 5.18 -23.95
CA ASP A 36 18.16 5.74 -23.83
C ASP A 36 18.08 7.12 -23.14
N ALA A 37 19.18 7.56 -22.52
CA ALA A 37 19.21 8.78 -21.68
C ALA A 37 19.13 10.09 -22.50
N THR A 38 18.96 10.02 -23.83
CA THR A 38 18.97 11.19 -24.71
C THR A 38 17.57 11.66 -25.09
N GLU A 39 16.61 10.75 -25.28
CA GLU A 39 15.22 11.11 -25.53
C GLU A 39 14.42 11.14 -24.23
N HIS A 40 13.55 12.15 -24.09
CA HIS A 40 12.66 12.30 -22.94
C HIS A 40 11.22 12.27 -23.42
N ILE A 41 10.36 11.60 -22.67
CA ILE A 41 8.91 11.64 -22.88
C ILE A 41 8.24 12.36 -21.72
N GLU A 42 7.31 13.23 -22.05
CA GLU A 42 6.40 13.83 -21.09
C GLU A 42 5.38 12.78 -20.64
N ARG A 43 5.20 12.64 -19.33
CA ARG A 43 4.18 11.81 -18.72
C ARG A 43 3.27 12.69 -17.90
N LYS A 44 2.06 12.88 -18.40
CA LYS A 44 1.00 13.61 -17.71
C LYS A 44 -0.17 12.71 -17.35
N TYR A 45 -0.56 12.76 -16.08
CA TYR A 45 -1.79 12.13 -15.61
C TYR A 45 -2.38 12.89 -14.43
N SER A 46 -3.66 12.67 -14.21
CA SER A 46 -4.40 13.20 -13.06
C SER A 46 -5.09 12.06 -12.33
N GLU A 47 -5.18 12.19 -11.01
CA GLU A 47 -5.88 11.26 -10.12
C GLU A 47 -6.93 12.01 -9.31
N TYR A 48 -8.03 11.31 -9.04
CA TYR A 48 -9.15 11.85 -8.29
C TYR A 48 -9.61 10.81 -7.28
N LEU A 49 -9.71 11.20 -6.02
CA LEU A 49 -10.25 10.41 -4.92
C LEU A 49 -11.44 11.16 -4.30
N THR A 50 -12.55 10.46 -4.10
CA THR A 50 -13.72 10.96 -3.39
C THR A 50 -14.13 9.96 -2.33
N ILE A 51 -14.29 10.41 -1.09
CA ILE A 51 -14.83 9.65 0.04
C ILE A 51 -16.13 10.34 0.43
N ASN A 52 -17.27 9.71 0.22
CA ASN A 52 -18.59 10.35 0.41
C ASN A 52 -19.46 9.55 1.40
N GLY A 53 -19.70 10.15 2.57
CA GLY A 53 -20.50 9.58 3.65
C GLY A 53 -22.01 9.51 3.34
N LYS A 54 -22.52 10.32 2.40
CA LYS A 54 -23.94 10.30 2.00
C LYS A 54 -24.25 9.15 1.05
N THR A 55 -23.43 8.95 0.03
CA THR A 55 -23.56 7.86 -0.94
C THR A 55 -22.98 6.55 -0.41
N LYS A 56 -22.22 6.60 0.69
CA LYS A 56 -21.49 5.47 1.29
C LYS A 56 -20.49 4.85 0.30
N THR A 57 -19.81 5.72 -0.46
CA THR A 57 -18.87 5.31 -1.52
C THR A 57 -17.48 5.90 -1.34
N ILE A 58 -16.49 5.13 -1.82
CA ILE A 58 -15.16 5.65 -2.15
C ILE A 58 -14.98 5.49 -3.66
N GLU A 59 -14.56 6.55 -4.33
CA GLU A 59 -14.33 6.56 -5.77
C GLU A 59 -12.90 7.00 -6.04
N PHE A 60 -12.18 6.21 -6.82
CA PHE A 60 -10.82 6.54 -7.28
C PHE A 60 -10.77 6.46 -8.79
N SER A 61 -10.21 7.47 -9.43
CA SER A 61 -10.00 7.46 -10.88
C SER A 61 -8.66 8.04 -11.27
N ARG A 62 -8.15 7.58 -12.41
CA ARG A 62 -6.93 8.08 -13.03
C ARG A 62 -7.19 8.36 -14.49
N GLU A 63 -6.78 9.53 -14.95
CA GLU A 63 -6.86 9.95 -16.35
C GLU A 63 -5.45 10.20 -16.89
N PHE A 64 -5.12 9.57 -18.00
CA PHE A 64 -3.83 9.73 -18.69
C PHE A 64 -4.00 10.62 -19.91
N GLU A 65 -2.92 11.33 -20.29
CA GLU A 65 -2.92 12.22 -21.45
C GLU A 65 -3.32 11.53 -22.77
N ASN A 66 -2.99 10.25 -22.93
CA ASN A 66 -3.36 9.46 -24.11
C ASN A 66 -4.85 9.10 -24.19
N GLY A 67 -5.67 9.60 -23.26
CA GLY A 67 -7.12 9.39 -23.18
C GLY A 67 -7.52 8.11 -22.43
N ASN A 68 -6.57 7.30 -21.97
CA ASN A 68 -6.88 6.16 -21.12
C ASN A 68 -7.42 6.63 -19.77
N LYS A 69 -8.41 5.90 -19.24
CA LYS A 69 -9.03 6.19 -17.95
C LYS A 69 -9.23 4.92 -17.15
N VAL A 70 -9.01 5.01 -15.85
CA VAL A 70 -9.21 3.92 -14.88
C VAL A 70 -10.19 4.43 -13.83
N TYR A 71 -11.15 3.58 -13.44
CA TYR A 71 -12.17 3.91 -12.45
C TYR A 71 -12.34 2.76 -11.47
N HIS A 72 -12.38 3.10 -10.20
CA HIS A 72 -12.70 2.23 -9.09
C HIS A 72 -13.84 2.87 -8.29
N LYS A 73 -14.87 2.09 -7.97
CA LYS A 73 -15.97 2.50 -7.10
C LYS A 73 -16.17 1.43 -6.05
N TYR A 74 -16.07 1.82 -4.79
CA TYR A 74 -16.25 0.97 -3.63
C TYR A 74 -17.53 1.39 -2.92
N GLU A 75 -18.54 0.52 -2.91
CA GLU A 75 -19.77 0.72 -2.13
C GLU A 75 -19.60 -0.01 -0.80
N VAL A 76 -19.27 0.74 0.26
CA VAL A 76 -18.77 0.16 1.53
C VAL A 76 -19.75 0.33 2.70
N GLY A 77 -20.94 0.88 2.43
CA GLY A 77 -21.99 1.05 3.44
C GLY A 77 -21.51 1.86 4.65
N GLU A 78 -22.01 1.53 5.84
CA GLU A 78 -21.71 2.24 7.09
C GLU A 78 -20.22 2.14 7.53
N CYS A 79 -19.41 1.28 6.90
CA CYS A 79 -17.98 1.23 7.20
C CYS A 79 -17.27 2.55 6.89
N ILE A 80 -17.81 3.36 5.97
CA ILE A 80 -17.27 4.69 5.67
C ILE A 80 -17.35 5.64 6.86
N ASP A 81 -18.37 5.49 7.72
CA ASP A 81 -18.56 6.39 8.87
C ASP A 81 -17.47 6.16 9.91
N ILE A 82 -16.93 4.94 9.99
CA ILE A 82 -15.77 4.62 10.83
C ILE A 82 -14.54 5.38 10.32
N LEU A 83 -14.33 5.41 9.01
CA LEU A 83 -13.20 6.11 8.39
C LEU A 83 -13.32 7.64 8.57
N LEU A 84 -14.51 8.20 8.35
CA LEU A 84 -14.75 9.64 8.55
C LEU A 84 -14.63 10.03 10.03
N SER A 85 -15.21 9.24 10.94
CA SER A 85 -15.06 9.44 12.39
C SER A 85 -13.61 9.33 12.85
N TYR A 86 -12.81 8.46 12.22
CA TYR A 86 -11.37 8.38 12.50
C TYR A 86 -10.68 9.72 12.18
N PHE A 87 -10.96 10.33 11.03
CA PHE A 87 -10.36 11.62 10.65
C PHE A 87 -10.77 12.76 11.59
N GLU A 88 -12.04 12.78 12.00
CA GLU A 88 -12.57 13.75 12.98
C GLU A 88 -11.88 13.63 14.35
N ASN A 89 -11.84 12.41 14.89
CA ASN A 89 -11.32 12.16 16.24
C ASN A 89 -9.81 12.39 16.34
N ASN A 90 -9.06 12.09 15.26
CA ASN A 90 -7.62 12.31 15.21
C ASN A 90 -7.25 13.70 14.69
N ARG A 91 -8.24 14.56 14.36
CA ARG A 91 -8.01 15.94 13.88
C ARG A 91 -7.04 15.99 12.71
N VAL A 92 -7.14 15.02 11.79
CA VAL A 92 -6.16 14.80 10.71
C VAL A 92 -5.96 16.05 9.87
N PHE A 93 -7.02 16.82 9.66
CA PHE A 93 -6.96 18.05 8.87
C PHE A 93 -6.72 19.32 9.69
N GLU A 94 -6.50 19.28 11.00
CA GLU A 94 -6.09 20.46 11.77
C GLU A 94 -4.61 20.76 11.52
N ARG A 95 -4.25 22.02 11.23
CA ARG A 95 -2.84 22.42 11.10
C ARG A 95 -2.17 22.26 12.47
N MET A 96 -1.10 21.48 12.55
CA MET A 96 -0.19 21.56 13.68
C MET A 96 0.74 22.74 13.42
N LYS A 97 0.92 23.64 14.38
CA LYS A 97 1.98 24.65 14.25
C LYS A 97 3.31 23.93 14.39
N LEU A 98 3.96 23.60 13.29
CA LEU A 98 5.37 23.23 13.28
C LEU A 98 6.17 24.44 13.76
N GLU A 99 6.99 24.26 14.81
CA GLU A 99 7.97 25.26 15.21
C GLU A 99 9.11 25.26 14.18
N GLU A 100 9.73 26.43 13.92
CA GLU A 100 10.84 26.54 12.95
C GLU A 100 12.01 25.58 13.24
N ALA A 101 12.14 25.12 14.49
CA ALA A 101 13.14 24.15 14.93
C ALA A 101 12.85 22.69 14.50
N ASP A 102 11.60 22.37 14.15
CA ASP A 102 11.19 21.04 13.70
C ASP A 102 11.35 20.86 12.18
N LEU A 103 11.60 21.96 11.44
CA LEU A 103 11.99 21.88 10.04
C LEU A 103 13.41 21.33 9.94
N CYS A 104 13.55 20.07 9.54
CA CYS A 104 14.82 19.53 9.06
C CYS A 104 15.38 20.47 7.99
N SER A 105 16.59 21.00 8.22
CA SER A 105 17.31 21.78 7.22
C SER A 105 17.33 21.01 5.91
N SER A 106 17.00 21.69 4.81
CA SER A 106 17.02 21.16 3.44
C SER A 106 18.17 20.18 3.26
N ILE A 107 17.85 18.89 3.17
CA ILE A 107 18.83 17.86 2.81
C ILE A 107 19.16 18.14 1.35
N SER A 108 20.36 18.65 1.09
CA SER A 108 20.92 18.63 -0.24
C SER A 108 21.14 17.17 -0.62
N MET A 109 20.17 16.58 -1.30
CA MET A 109 20.35 15.31 -2.02
C MET A 109 21.24 15.61 -3.24
N GLU A 110 22.53 15.79 -3.00
CA GLU A 110 23.53 15.49 -4.01
C GLU A 110 23.95 14.02 -3.77
N GLU A 111 24.04 13.25 -4.85
CA GLU A 111 24.37 11.80 -4.93
C GLU A 111 23.15 10.87 -4.74
N GLU A 112 22.74 9.98 -5.67
CA GLU A 112 23.36 9.34 -6.83
C GLU A 112 22.37 9.30 -8.02
N ILE A 113 22.81 9.65 -9.24
CA ILE A 113 22.01 9.51 -10.47
C ILE A 113 22.01 8.04 -10.90
N ASP A 114 21.10 7.26 -10.33
CA ASP A 114 20.70 5.96 -10.87
C ASP A 114 19.65 6.17 -11.97
N ALA A 115 19.83 5.48 -13.09
CA ALA A 115 19.12 5.74 -14.33
C ALA A 115 17.62 5.40 -14.23
N GLY A 116 16.78 6.42 -14.03
CA GLY A 116 15.31 6.26 -14.00
C GLY A 116 14.53 7.40 -13.35
N LEU A 117 15.20 8.35 -12.68
CA LEU A 117 14.54 9.53 -12.12
C LEU A 117 14.07 10.50 -13.23
N PRO A 118 12.95 11.20 -13.02
CA PRO A 118 12.50 12.24 -13.93
C PRO A 118 13.50 13.41 -13.96
N VAL A 119 13.71 13.97 -15.15
CA VAL A 119 14.59 15.13 -15.37
C VAL A 119 13.93 16.42 -14.89
N SER A 120 12.61 16.46 -14.94
CA SER A 120 11.79 17.47 -14.31
C SER A 120 10.49 16.83 -13.83
N GLU A 121 9.97 17.31 -12.71
CA GLU A 121 8.70 16.87 -12.17
C GLU A 121 7.98 18.04 -11.52
N GLU A 122 6.76 18.29 -11.98
CA GLU A 122 5.81 19.19 -11.34
C GLU A 122 4.58 18.38 -10.93
N SER A 123 4.19 18.50 -9.67
CA SER A 123 2.99 17.86 -9.19
C SER A 123 2.24 18.77 -8.23
N TYR A 124 0.91 18.75 -8.33
CA TYR A 124 0.02 19.63 -7.59
C TYR A 124 -1.16 18.84 -7.05
N TYR A 125 -1.72 19.30 -5.94
CA TYR A 125 -2.94 18.74 -5.38
C TYR A 125 -3.93 19.82 -4.97
N SER A 126 -5.20 19.44 -4.92
CA SER A 126 -6.27 20.17 -4.27
C SER A 126 -7.14 19.18 -3.49
N LEU A 127 -7.23 19.42 -2.18
CA LEU A 127 -7.94 18.62 -1.19
C LEU A 127 -9.04 19.49 -0.58
N THR A 128 -10.29 19.06 -0.70
CA THR A 128 -11.44 19.74 -0.11
C THR A 128 -12.16 18.82 0.86
N ILE A 129 -12.46 19.33 2.06
CA ILE A 129 -13.22 18.64 3.09
C ILE A 129 -14.54 19.37 3.28
N TYR A 130 -15.66 18.68 3.09
CA TYR A 130 -17.01 19.19 3.29
C TYR A 130 -17.57 18.70 4.63
N TYR A 131 -18.15 19.60 5.41
CA TYR A 131 -18.71 19.31 6.73
C TYR A 131 -20.25 19.45 6.74
N GLU A 132 -20.92 18.77 7.68
CA GLU A 132 -22.40 18.75 7.79
C GLU A 132 -23.05 20.13 7.98
N ASN A 133 -22.28 21.12 8.43
CA ASN A 133 -22.76 22.48 8.72
C ASN A 133 -22.56 23.47 7.56
N ASP A 134 -22.50 22.96 6.32
CA ASP A 134 -22.21 23.69 5.09
C ASP A 134 -20.86 24.44 5.11
N LYS A 135 -19.95 24.09 6.03
CA LYS A 135 -18.56 24.56 5.99
C LYS A 135 -17.74 23.66 5.07
N GLU A 136 -16.72 24.25 4.48
CA GLU A 136 -15.69 23.54 3.75
C GLU A 136 -14.30 24.01 4.15
N LYS A 137 -13.33 23.14 3.94
CA LYS A 137 -11.92 23.46 4.09
C LYS A 137 -11.17 23.04 2.83
N GLU A 138 -10.53 23.99 2.19
CA GLU A 138 -9.68 23.75 1.02
C GLU A 138 -8.21 23.84 1.38
N LEU A 139 -7.45 22.87 0.90
CA LEU A 139 -6.00 22.77 0.99
C LEU A 139 -5.47 22.47 -0.42
N GLY A 140 -4.33 23.03 -0.76
CA GLY A 140 -3.74 22.79 -2.08
C GLY A 140 -2.37 23.42 -2.20
N GLY A 141 -1.60 22.93 -3.15
CA GLY A 141 -0.23 23.35 -3.35
C GLY A 141 0.55 22.38 -4.21
N ILE A 142 1.85 22.51 -4.14
CA ILE A 142 2.80 21.56 -4.74
C ILE A 142 2.72 20.25 -3.94
N PHE A 143 2.71 19.13 -4.63
CA PHE A 143 2.68 17.81 -4.01
C PHE A 143 4.10 17.36 -3.65
N ASP A 144 4.66 18.00 -2.63
CA ASP A 144 5.95 17.65 -2.05
C ASP A 144 5.87 17.68 -0.51
N PHE A 145 6.96 17.33 0.15
CA PHE A 145 7.03 17.29 1.62
C PHE A 145 6.69 18.62 2.29
N ILE A 146 6.91 19.77 1.62
CA ILE A 146 6.68 21.10 2.18
C ILE A 146 5.25 21.58 1.89
N GLY A 147 4.71 21.25 0.71
CA GLY A 147 3.41 21.70 0.25
C GLY A 147 2.24 20.86 0.76
N LEU A 148 2.49 19.63 1.21
CA LEU A 148 1.48 18.76 1.80
C LEU A 148 1.08 19.19 3.23
N PRO A 149 -0.17 18.91 3.67
CA PRO A 149 -0.57 19.15 5.06
C PRO A 149 0.19 18.24 6.05
N ASP A 150 0.39 18.71 7.28
CA ASP A 150 1.24 18.03 8.29
C ASP A 150 0.91 16.54 8.51
N ASN A 151 -0.37 16.16 8.51
CA ASN A 151 -0.82 14.77 8.72
C ASN A 151 -1.34 14.12 7.42
N TYR A 152 -0.77 14.50 6.26
CA TYR A 152 -1.18 13.92 4.99
C TYR A 152 -0.93 12.41 4.92
N ASP A 153 0.14 11.93 5.54
CA ASP A 153 0.47 10.52 5.65
C ASP A 153 -0.58 9.75 6.47
N GLU A 154 -1.04 10.30 7.60
CA GLU A 154 -2.13 9.71 8.39
C GLU A 154 -3.42 9.59 7.58
N PHE A 155 -3.76 10.63 6.80
CA PHE A 155 -4.90 10.60 5.89
C PHE A 155 -4.77 9.46 4.86
N ILE A 156 -3.70 9.47 4.05
CA ILE A 156 -3.60 8.54 2.91
C ILE A 156 -3.37 7.09 3.36
N ASN A 157 -2.67 6.87 4.47
CA ASN A 157 -2.46 5.53 5.03
C ASN A 157 -3.78 4.92 5.51
N ALA A 158 -4.63 5.68 6.21
CA ALA A 158 -5.93 5.20 6.65
C ALA A 158 -6.84 4.83 5.46
N VAL A 159 -6.83 5.63 4.39
CA VAL A 159 -7.57 5.30 3.15
C VAL A 159 -7.01 4.04 2.50
N SER A 160 -5.69 3.93 2.40
CA SER A 160 -5.00 2.76 1.82
C SER A 160 -5.33 1.47 2.58
N ASP A 161 -5.21 1.50 3.91
CA ASP A 161 -5.52 0.37 4.78
C ASP A 161 -6.99 -0.03 4.69
N PHE A 162 -7.91 0.95 4.62
CA PHE A 162 -9.33 0.70 4.43
C PHE A 162 -9.62 0.01 3.09
N LEU A 163 -8.95 0.41 2.01
CA LEU A 163 -9.15 -0.14 0.67
C LEU A 163 -8.43 -1.47 0.42
N LYS A 164 -7.43 -1.82 1.24
CA LYS A 164 -6.60 -3.01 1.06
C LYS A 164 -7.40 -4.30 0.86
N ILE A 165 -8.45 -4.49 1.65
CA ILE A 165 -9.32 -5.69 1.57
C ILE A 165 -10.15 -5.77 0.28
N TYR A 166 -10.37 -4.64 -0.40
CA TYR A 166 -11.20 -4.55 -1.60
C TYR A 166 -10.37 -4.59 -2.89
N ASN A 167 -9.10 -4.18 -2.82
CA ASN A 167 -8.20 -4.10 -3.97
C ASN A 167 -7.60 -5.45 -4.37
N GLU A 168 -7.43 -6.36 -3.41
CA GLU A 168 -6.95 -7.72 -3.66
C GLU A 168 -8.12 -8.60 -4.12
N GLY A 169 -8.44 -8.54 -5.41
CA GLY A 169 -9.45 -9.43 -5.99
C GLY A 169 -8.96 -10.88 -5.97
N ASP A 170 -9.54 -11.72 -5.11
CA ASP A 170 -9.28 -13.17 -5.03
C ASP A 170 -9.27 -13.86 -6.42
N ILE A 171 -10.08 -13.37 -7.35
CA ILE A 171 -10.19 -13.91 -8.72
C ILE A 171 -8.91 -13.79 -9.54
N PHE A 172 -8.03 -12.83 -9.23
CA PHE A 172 -6.74 -12.65 -9.89
C PHE A 172 -5.63 -13.42 -9.19
N ASP A 173 -5.86 -13.78 -7.93
CA ASP A 173 -4.91 -14.54 -7.14
C ASP A 173 -5.10 -16.05 -7.35
N LYS A 174 -4.04 -16.65 -7.93
CA LYS A 174 -3.97 -18.08 -8.24
C LYS A 174 -4.38 -18.93 -7.04
N LYS A 175 -4.09 -18.52 -5.81
CA LYS A 175 -4.41 -19.31 -4.61
C LYS A 175 -5.91 -19.58 -4.46
N PHE A 176 -6.79 -18.69 -4.95
CA PHE A 176 -8.24 -18.86 -4.79
C PHE A 176 -8.91 -19.62 -5.92
N TYR A 177 -8.47 -19.48 -7.18
CA TYR A 177 -9.06 -20.23 -8.31
C TYR A 177 -8.31 -21.54 -8.65
N TYR A 178 -7.16 -21.79 -8.02
CA TYR A 178 -6.57 -23.13 -7.94
C TYR A 178 -7.05 -23.93 -6.70
N LYS A 179 -7.88 -23.36 -5.80
CA LYS A 179 -8.53 -24.12 -4.71
C LYS A 179 -9.29 -25.31 -5.30
N GLY A 180 -8.91 -26.53 -4.89
CA GLY A 180 -9.59 -27.76 -5.30
C GLY A 180 -9.15 -28.36 -6.65
N LYS A 181 -8.39 -27.63 -7.49
CA LYS A 181 -7.52 -28.30 -8.47
C LYS A 181 -6.31 -28.80 -7.72
N GLY A 182 -6.50 -29.93 -7.03
CA GLY A 182 -5.42 -30.62 -6.37
C GLY A 182 -4.23 -30.67 -7.32
N CYS A 183 -3.09 -30.20 -6.83
CA CYS A 183 -1.77 -30.68 -7.17
C CYS A 183 -1.70 -32.20 -6.90
N LYS A 184 -2.60 -33.01 -7.47
CA LYS A 184 -2.45 -34.45 -7.52
C LYS A 184 -1.33 -34.72 -8.51
N GLY A 185 -0.11 -34.75 -7.98
CA GLY A 185 1.12 -35.04 -8.72
C GLY A 185 2.12 -33.89 -8.83
N LYS A 186 1.80 -32.69 -8.30
CA LYS A 186 2.73 -31.54 -8.29
C LYS A 186 3.27 -31.29 -6.89
N TYR A 187 4.56 -30.98 -6.81
CA TYR A 187 5.35 -30.76 -5.62
C TYR A 187 5.63 -29.27 -5.45
N MET A 188 5.50 -28.74 -4.23
CA MET A 188 5.76 -27.32 -3.94
C MET A 188 7.23 -27.09 -3.63
N PHE A 189 7.91 -26.39 -4.53
CA PHE A 189 9.32 -26.03 -4.42
C PHE A 189 9.43 -24.58 -3.97
N ALA A 190 10.10 -24.37 -2.84
CA ALA A 190 10.47 -23.06 -2.34
C ALA A 190 11.93 -22.75 -2.72
N SER A 191 12.13 -21.67 -3.44
CA SER A 191 13.46 -21.12 -3.70
C SER A 191 13.85 -20.21 -2.54
N VAL A 192 15.00 -20.46 -1.91
CA VAL A 192 15.48 -19.72 -0.74
C VAL A 192 16.84 -19.10 -1.00
N VAL A 193 17.11 -17.96 -0.38
CA VAL A 193 18.41 -17.27 -0.43
C VAL A 193 19.03 -17.25 0.97
N PHE A 194 20.33 -17.52 1.01
CA PHE A 194 21.12 -17.45 2.24
C PHE A 194 21.62 -16.02 2.46
N PRO A 195 21.69 -15.55 3.71
CA PRO A 195 22.27 -14.25 4.04
C PRO A 195 23.67 -14.08 3.43
N GLY A 196 23.90 -12.95 2.76
CA GLY A 196 25.19 -12.64 2.12
C GLY A 196 25.45 -13.33 0.79
N THR A 197 24.45 -13.96 0.17
CA THR A 197 24.56 -14.59 -1.15
C THR A 197 23.45 -14.13 -2.08
N VAL A 198 23.71 -14.09 -3.39
CA VAL A 198 22.70 -13.82 -4.43
C VAL A 198 22.12 -15.11 -5.04
N LYS A 199 22.66 -16.27 -4.64
CA LYS A 199 22.30 -17.56 -5.23
C LYS A 199 21.13 -18.16 -4.47
N SER A 200 20.08 -18.53 -5.21
CA SER A 200 18.93 -19.23 -4.65
C SER A 200 19.07 -20.74 -4.78
N TYR A 201 18.37 -21.46 -3.88
CA TYR A 201 18.38 -22.92 -3.80
C TYR A 201 16.97 -23.42 -3.57
N TYR A 202 16.58 -24.48 -4.27
CA TYR A 202 15.27 -25.09 -4.07
C TYR A 202 15.25 -26.02 -2.85
N TYR A 203 14.15 -25.95 -2.12
CA TYR A 203 13.73 -26.91 -1.09
C TYR A 203 12.30 -27.33 -1.35
N LEU A 204 11.98 -28.56 -0.98
CA LEU A 204 10.62 -29.09 -1.08
C LEU A 204 9.85 -28.84 0.21
N THR A 205 8.56 -28.54 0.11
CA THR A 205 7.70 -28.38 1.28
C THR A 205 6.29 -28.88 0.97
N GLU A 206 5.58 -29.34 1.99
CA GLU A 206 4.13 -29.61 1.94
C GLU A 206 3.35 -28.58 2.78
N ASP A 207 4.06 -27.66 3.45
CA ASP A 207 3.48 -26.61 4.28
C ASP A 207 3.05 -25.45 3.38
N GLU A 208 1.79 -25.49 2.95
CA GLU A 208 1.16 -24.49 2.07
C GLU A 208 1.02 -23.10 2.73
N SER A 209 1.36 -22.96 4.02
CA SER A 209 1.37 -21.65 4.70
C SER A 209 2.64 -20.84 4.47
N ILE A 210 3.63 -21.40 3.75
CA ILE A 210 4.89 -20.74 3.41
C ILE A 210 4.73 -19.92 2.13
N GLU A 211 4.97 -18.62 2.25
CA GLU A 211 4.85 -17.61 1.20
C GLU A 211 6.21 -16.96 0.90
N VAL A 212 6.30 -16.25 -0.23
CA VAL A 212 7.49 -15.46 -0.57
C VAL A 212 7.67 -14.35 0.46
N GLY A 213 8.90 -14.15 0.92
CA GLY A 213 9.24 -13.22 1.99
C GLY A 213 9.39 -13.89 3.36
N ASP A 214 8.80 -15.07 3.57
CA ASP A 214 8.89 -15.80 4.84
C ASP A 214 10.32 -16.24 5.16
N TYR A 215 10.61 -16.30 6.47
CA TYR A 215 11.79 -16.99 6.97
C TYR A 215 11.48 -18.43 7.33
N VAL A 216 12.31 -19.36 6.89
CA VAL A 216 12.13 -20.79 7.08
C VAL A 216 13.43 -21.44 7.58
N ILE A 217 13.30 -22.56 8.29
CA ILE A 217 14.46 -23.36 8.71
C ILE A 217 14.71 -24.47 7.69
N VAL A 218 15.92 -24.53 7.15
CA VAL A 218 16.33 -25.54 6.16
C VAL A 218 17.58 -26.30 6.61
N PRO A 219 17.75 -27.57 6.19
CA PRO A 219 18.96 -28.34 6.44
C PRO A 219 20.02 -28.11 5.35
N VAL A 220 21.26 -27.82 5.73
CA VAL A 220 22.38 -27.50 4.83
C VAL A 220 23.50 -28.52 4.96
N GLY A 221 24.13 -28.87 3.83
CA GLY A 221 25.28 -29.78 3.80
C GLY A 221 24.96 -31.23 4.21
N PRO A 222 25.95 -32.13 4.20
CA PRO A 222 25.76 -33.54 4.56
C PRO A 222 25.25 -33.74 6.00
N GLU A 223 25.71 -32.91 6.93
CA GLU A 223 25.37 -32.97 8.35
C GLU A 223 23.99 -32.38 8.69
N ASN A 224 23.25 -31.88 7.69
CA ASN A 224 21.92 -31.27 7.86
C ASN A 224 21.91 -30.13 8.91
N GLU A 225 22.92 -29.28 8.88
CA GLU A 225 22.99 -28.10 9.75
C GLU A 225 21.77 -27.20 9.49
N ARG A 226 21.08 -26.78 10.55
CA ARG A 226 19.88 -25.96 10.42
C ARG A 226 20.26 -24.49 10.20
N LYS A 227 19.74 -23.89 9.13
CA LYS A 227 19.89 -22.46 8.83
C LYS A 227 18.55 -21.80 8.64
N ILE A 228 18.44 -20.55 9.07
CA ILE A 228 17.31 -19.68 8.77
C ILE A 228 17.60 -18.99 7.44
N VAL A 229 16.66 -19.05 6.51
CA VAL A 229 16.78 -18.49 5.15
C VAL A 229 15.47 -17.84 4.75
N GLN A 230 15.53 -16.90 3.83
CA GLN A 230 14.35 -16.24 3.30
C GLN A 230 13.87 -16.95 2.03
N VAL A 231 12.55 -17.14 1.92
CA VAL A 231 11.90 -17.63 0.71
C VAL A 231 11.81 -16.49 -0.30
N VAL A 232 12.36 -16.68 -1.49
CA VAL A 232 12.36 -15.68 -2.57
C VAL A 232 11.49 -16.06 -3.76
N ASN A 233 11.09 -17.33 -3.88
CA ASN A 233 10.13 -17.79 -4.89
C ASN A 233 9.41 -19.08 -4.44
N ILE A 234 8.18 -19.28 -4.90
CA ILE A 234 7.43 -20.53 -4.73
C ILE A 234 6.96 -21.00 -6.11
N GLU A 235 7.26 -22.25 -6.45
CA GLU A 235 6.89 -22.87 -7.72
C GLU A 235 6.35 -24.28 -7.51
N TYR A 236 5.58 -24.77 -8.48
CA TYR A 236 4.95 -26.09 -8.42
C TYR A 236 5.36 -26.90 -9.65
N PHE A 237 6.01 -28.05 -9.41
CA PHE A 237 6.52 -28.91 -10.48
C PHE A 237 5.95 -30.32 -10.39
N GLU A 238 5.73 -30.97 -11.54
CA GLU A 238 5.50 -32.41 -11.59
C GLU A 238 6.80 -33.17 -11.29
N LYS A 239 6.70 -34.42 -10.84
CA LYS A 239 7.88 -35.24 -10.45
C LYS A 239 8.98 -35.24 -11.52
N TYR A 240 8.59 -35.33 -12.79
CA TYR A 240 9.48 -35.48 -13.93
C TYR A 240 9.95 -34.15 -14.54
N ASP A 241 9.26 -33.04 -14.23
CA ASP A 241 9.57 -31.70 -14.72
C ASP A 241 10.28 -30.83 -13.65
N ALA A 242 10.49 -31.39 -12.46
CA ALA A 242 11.10 -30.68 -11.35
C ALA A 242 12.56 -30.29 -11.65
N PRO A 243 13.00 -29.10 -11.24
CA PRO A 243 14.38 -28.62 -11.44
C PRO A 243 15.41 -29.48 -10.69
N TYR A 244 14.96 -30.27 -9.73
CA TYR A 244 15.76 -31.27 -9.02
C TYR A 244 14.90 -32.50 -8.69
N PRO A 245 15.48 -33.72 -8.70
CA PRO A 245 14.72 -34.93 -8.37
C PRO A 245 14.07 -34.85 -6.99
N VAL A 246 12.75 -34.96 -6.97
CA VAL A 246 11.91 -34.88 -5.76
C VAL A 246 12.35 -35.87 -4.68
N ASP A 247 12.79 -37.07 -5.06
CA ASP A 247 13.22 -38.11 -4.11
C ASP A 247 14.59 -37.81 -3.47
N LYS A 248 15.31 -36.78 -3.96
CA LYS A 248 16.66 -36.41 -3.50
C LYS A 248 16.73 -35.01 -2.91
N ILE A 249 15.78 -34.14 -3.22
CA ILE A 249 15.79 -32.75 -2.74
C ILE A 249 15.59 -32.70 -1.22
N LYS A 250 16.24 -31.74 -0.58
CA LYS A 250 16.04 -31.45 0.83
C LYS A 250 14.70 -30.74 1.06
N ARG A 251 14.13 -30.93 2.25
CA ARG A 251 12.84 -30.36 2.63
C ARG A 251 12.99 -29.20 3.62
N ILE A 252 12.09 -28.23 3.55
CA ILE A 252 11.94 -27.23 4.61
C ILE A 252 11.53 -27.95 5.90
N ILE A 253 12.14 -27.57 7.02
CA ILE A 253 11.84 -28.16 8.33
C ILE A 253 10.59 -27.51 8.94
N LYS A 254 10.53 -26.18 8.92
CA LYS A 254 9.36 -25.39 9.37
C LYS A 254 9.47 -23.92 8.97
N LYS A 255 8.33 -23.24 8.93
CA LYS A 255 8.23 -21.77 8.93
C LYS A 255 8.64 -21.18 10.28
N CYS A 256 9.31 -20.03 10.24
CA CYS A 256 9.54 -19.19 11.41
C CYS A 256 8.37 -18.21 11.51
N TYR A 257 7.78 -18.09 12.70
CA TYR A 257 6.86 -17.00 13.02
C TYR A 257 7.71 -15.91 13.66
N VAL A 258 7.80 -14.77 12.99
CA VAL A 258 8.42 -13.54 13.51
C VAL A 258 7.30 -12.63 13.98
#